data_AF-A0A1Y5I8Z7-F1
#
_entry.id   AF-A0A1Y5I8Z7-F1
#
_cell.length_a   1.000
_cell.length_b   1.000
_cell.length_c   1.000
_cell.angle_alpha   90.00
_cell.angle_beta   90.00
_cell.angle_gamma   90.00
#
_symmetry.space_group_name_H-M   'P 1'
#
loop_
_entity.id
_entity.type
_entity.pdbx_description
1 polymer ?
#
loop_
_entity_poly.entity_id
_entity_poly.type
_entity_poly.pdbx_seq_one_letter_code
_entity_poly.pdbx_strand_id
1 'polypeptide(L)'
;MVPGFVAGHFDRNEVEVDLNRLCVEAGVDIVYDSIVDFDPVGKTATGETGASYSFTQASIDVGIVSAPVSLSEKKGNLAVKPMSHFVEAWQQDSGNLSEGLQSLGVASAV
;
A
#
# COMPACT_ATOMS: atom_id res chain seq x y z
N MET A 1 -8.48 3.70 -5.85
CA MET A 1 -9.44 2.80 -6.54
C MET A 1 -9.85 1.57 -5.73
N VAL A 2 -9.54 1.50 -4.43
CA VAL A 2 -9.66 0.27 -3.62
C VAL A 2 -11.09 -0.26 -3.46
N PRO A 3 -12.14 0.58 -3.28
CA PRO A 3 -13.51 0.08 -3.28
C PRO A 3 -13.90 -0.65 -4.58
N GLY A 4 -13.38 -0.21 -5.73
CA GLY A 4 -13.62 -0.87 -7.02
C GLY A 4 -12.90 -2.21 -7.13
N PHE A 5 -11.67 -2.31 -6.62
CA PHE A 5 -10.95 -3.58 -6.51
C PHE A 5 -11.68 -4.59 -5.61
N VAL A 6 -12.17 -4.14 -4.45
CA VAL A 6 -12.99 -4.97 -3.54
C VAL A 6 -14.27 -5.45 -4.22
N ALA A 7 -14.89 -4.61 -5.06
CA ALA A 7 -16.08 -4.94 -5.84
C ALA A 7 -15.80 -5.81 -7.08
N GLY A 8 -14.53 -6.12 -7.40
CA GLY A 8 -14.16 -6.87 -8.59
C GLY A 8 -14.22 -6.10 -9.91
N HIS A 9 -14.25 -4.76 -9.86
CA HIS A 9 -14.25 -3.90 -11.06
C HIS A 9 -12.86 -3.66 -11.64
N PHE A 10 -11.80 -3.93 -10.86
CA PHE A 10 -10.42 -3.72 -11.26
C PHE A 10 -9.56 -4.88 -10.81
N ASP A 11 -8.64 -5.28 -11.68
CA ASP A 11 -7.56 -6.19 -11.33
C ASP A 11 -6.47 -5.47 -10.53
N ARG A 12 -5.56 -6.24 -9.93
CA ARG A 12 -4.47 -5.71 -9.09
C ARG A 12 -3.61 -4.68 -9.82
N ASN A 13 -3.23 -5.02 -11.03
CA ASN A 13 -2.37 -4.20 -11.89
C ASN A 13 -3.05 -2.90 -12.36
N GLU A 14 -4.36 -2.78 -12.21
CA GLU A 14 -5.12 -1.57 -12.53
C GLU A 14 -5.24 -0.61 -11.33
N VAL A 15 -4.88 -1.07 -10.12
CA VAL A 15 -4.95 -0.25 -8.89
C VAL A 15 -3.58 0.06 -8.27
N GLU A 16 -2.51 -0.44 -8.85
CA GLU A 16 -1.12 -0.19 -8.47
C GLU A 16 -0.37 0.58 -9.57
N VAL A 17 0.67 1.33 -9.18
CA VAL A 17 1.54 2.05 -10.12
C VAL A 17 2.96 1.54 -9.93
N ASP A 18 3.63 1.21 -11.05
CA ASP A 18 5.06 0.90 -11.05
C ASP A 18 5.88 2.19 -10.92
N LEU A 19 6.31 2.47 -9.70
CA LEU A 19 7.11 3.66 -9.40
C LEU A 19 8.49 3.64 -10.07
N ASN A 20 9.12 2.47 -10.24
CA ASN A 20 10.43 2.39 -10.90
C ASN A 20 10.31 2.84 -12.35
N ARG A 21 9.31 2.28 -13.05
CA ARG A 21 9.04 2.67 -14.44
C ARG A 21 8.73 4.16 -14.54
N LEU A 22 7.88 4.69 -13.66
CA LEU A 22 7.53 6.11 -13.65
C LEU A 22 8.76 7.01 -13.43
N CYS A 23 9.65 6.65 -12.50
CA CYS A 23 10.87 7.39 -12.23
C CYS A 23 11.82 7.39 -13.44
N VAL A 24 11.98 6.23 -14.10
CA VAL A 24 12.78 6.13 -15.34
C VAL A 24 12.20 7.01 -16.45
N GLU A 25 10.88 6.96 -16.68
CA GLU A 25 10.21 7.78 -17.69
C GLU A 25 10.31 9.29 -17.39
N ALA A 26 10.30 9.66 -16.11
CA ALA A 26 10.44 11.06 -15.66
C ALA A 26 11.90 11.54 -15.58
N GLY A 27 12.89 10.65 -15.72
CA GLY A 27 14.31 10.98 -15.58
C GLY A 27 14.69 11.40 -14.16
N VAL A 28 14.08 10.80 -13.14
CA VAL A 28 14.36 11.06 -11.72
C VAL A 28 14.84 9.80 -11.02
N ASP A 29 15.68 9.98 -10.00
CA ASP A 29 16.13 8.87 -9.16
C ASP A 29 15.11 8.57 -8.06
N ILE A 30 14.97 7.27 -7.74
CA ILE A 30 14.21 6.80 -6.58
C ILE A 30 15.18 6.19 -5.57
N VAL A 31 15.02 6.58 -4.30
CA VAL A 31 15.78 6.03 -3.19
C VAL A 31 14.80 5.31 -2.27
N TYR A 32 14.97 4.01 -2.13
CA TYR A 32 14.20 3.18 -1.20
C TYR A 32 14.85 3.22 0.19
N ASP A 33 14.58 4.28 0.94
CA ASP A 33 14.96 4.43 2.35
C ASP A 33 13.82 5.12 3.11
N SER A 34 13.70 4.84 4.40
CA SER A 34 12.81 5.54 5.31
C SER A 34 13.58 6.66 6.00
N ILE A 35 13.21 7.92 5.75
CA ILE A 35 13.80 9.06 6.44
C ILE A 35 13.30 9.10 7.89
N VAL A 36 14.22 9.01 8.84
CA VAL A 36 13.95 8.99 10.29
C VAL A 36 14.31 10.29 10.99
N ASP A 37 15.09 11.16 10.36
CA ASP A 37 15.40 12.51 10.85
C ASP A 37 15.54 13.51 9.70
N PHE A 38 15.17 14.77 9.96
CA PHE A 38 15.13 15.81 8.94
C PHE A 38 15.58 17.15 9.52
N ASP A 39 16.75 17.63 9.10
CA ASP A 39 17.31 18.94 9.45
C ASP A 39 17.10 19.94 8.30
N PRO A 40 16.10 20.84 8.40
CA PRO A 40 15.85 21.86 7.39
C PRO A 40 16.88 23.01 7.39
N VAL A 41 17.63 23.18 8.49
CA VAL A 41 18.66 24.24 8.61
C VAL A 41 19.96 23.78 7.97
N GLY A 42 20.44 22.59 8.35
CA GLY A 42 21.59 21.92 7.72
C GLY A 42 21.30 21.38 6.33
N LYS A 43 20.01 21.29 5.94
CA LYS A 43 19.50 20.78 4.67
C LYS A 43 19.91 19.32 4.41
N THR A 44 19.71 18.50 5.44
CA THR A 44 20.05 17.07 5.42
C THR A 44 18.93 16.24 5.98
N ALA A 45 18.70 15.07 5.39
CA ALA A 45 17.82 14.03 5.90
C ALA A 45 18.64 12.81 6.26
N THR A 46 18.25 12.08 7.30
CA THR A 46 18.91 10.84 7.73
C THR A 46 17.98 9.66 7.51
N GLY A 47 18.45 8.66 6.78
CA GLY A 47 17.75 7.40 6.54
C GLY A 47 17.84 6.44 7.72
N GLU A 48 17.03 5.40 7.71
CA GLU A 48 16.93 4.41 8.79
C GLU A 48 18.26 3.65 8.98
N THR A 49 19.02 3.50 7.91
CA THR A 49 20.36 2.88 7.92
C THR A 49 21.46 3.81 8.43
N GLY A 50 21.16 5.08 8.70
CA GLY A 50 22.12 6.12 9.04
C GLY A 50 22.74 6.83 7.83
N ALA A 51 22.30 6.52 6.61
CA ALA A 51 22.68 7.26 5.41
C ALA A 51 22.22 8.72 5.50
N SER A 52 23.04 9.65 4.99
CA SER A 52 22.71 11.09 4.99
C SER A 52 22.47 11.59 3.56
N TYR A 53 21.36 12.30 3.37
CA TYR A 53 20.90 12.83 2.10
C TYR A 53 20.84 14.35 2.18
N SER A 54 21.69 15.04 1.42
CA SER A 54 21.65 16.50 1.33
C SER A 54 20.61 16.96 0.30
N PHE A 55 20.00 18.12 0.55
CA PHE A 55 19.04 18.72 -0.37
C PHE A 55 19.22 20.23 -0.48
N THR A 56 18.71 20.81 -1.56
CA THR A 56 18.62 22.28 -1.71
C THR A 56 17.19 22.77 -1.46
N GLN A 57 16.22 21.95 -1.85
CA GLN A 57 14.79 22.10 -1.63
C GLN A 57 14.22 20.73 -1.29
N ALA A 58 13.18 20.71 -0.44
CA ALA A 58 12.50 19.49 -0.06
C ALA A 58 10.98 19.69 -0.18
N SER A 59 10.31 18.71 -0.76
CA SER A 59 8.85 18.58 -0.73
C SER A 59 8.51 17.38 0.15
N ILE A 60 7.67 17.58 1.15
CA ILE A 60 7.36 16.56 2.16
C ILE A 60 5.95 16.03 1.90
N ASP A 61 5.87 14.78 1.45
CA ASP A 61 4.61 14.08 1.18
C ASP A 61 4.62 12.67 1.79
N VAL A 62 4.77 12.60 3.12
CA VAL A 62 4.79 11.32 3.88
C VAL A 62 3.38 10.82 4.26
N GLY A 63 2.34 11.54 3.83
CA GLY A 63 0.95 11.24 4.14
C GLY A 63 0.60 11.30 5.65
N ILE A 64 -0.55 10.73 6.00
CA ILE A 64 -0.98 10.51 7.38
C ILE A 64 -1.08 9.01 7.64
N VAL A 65 -0.33 8.52 8.62
CA VAL A 65 -0.55 7.21 9.22
C VAL A 65 -1.56 7.41 10.35
N SER A 66 -2.83 7.20 10.05
CA SER A 66 -3.82 7.02 11.11
C SER A 66 -3.49 5.68 11.76
N ALA A 67 -2.77 5.67 12.88
CA ALA A 67 -2.69 4.47 13.70
C ALA A 67 -4.14 4.06 14.01
N PRO A 68 -4.60 2.85 13.62
CA PRO A 68 -5.92 2.42 13.99
C PRO A 68 -6.00 2.48 15.52
N VAL A 69 -6.89 3.33 16.03
CA VAL A 69 -7.19 3.45 17.47
C VAL A 69 -7.54 2.06 17.95
N SER A 70 -6.60 1.39 18.64
CA SER A 70 -6.68 0.04 19.21
C SER A 70 -7.99 -0.68 18.90
N LEU A 71 -8.17 -1.06 17.63
CA LEU A 71 -9.23 -1.98 17.27
C LEU A 71 -8.64 -3.31 17.72
N SER A 72 -9.23 -3.89 18.76
CA SER A 72 -8.90 -5.26 19.19
C SER A 72 -8.64 -6.10 17.95
N GLU A 73 -7.49 -6.80 17.90
CA GLU A 73 -7.10 -7.76 16.85
C GLU A 73 -8.07 -8.94 16.84
N LYS A 74 -9.34 -8.65 16.58
CA LYS A 74 -10.39 -9.64 16.42
C LYS A 74 -10.18 -10.26 15.06
N LYS A 75 -10.24 -11.59 15.05
CA LYS A 75 -10.21 -12.40 13.84
C LYS A 75 -11.24 -11.87 12.84
N GLY A 76 -10.79 -11.50 11.64
CA GLY A 76 -11.64 -10.97 10.55
C GLY A 76 -11.57 -9.46 10.32
N ASN A 77 -10.81 -8.71 11.13
CA ASN A 77 -10.56 -7.29 10.86
C ASN A 77 -9.37 -7.14 9.90
N LEU A 78 -9.58 -6.47 8.76
CA LEU A 78 -8.52 -6.11 7.83
C LEU A 78 -8.40 -4.59 7.70
N ALA A 79 -7.25 -4.04 8.09
CA ALA A 79 -6.97 -2.61 7.95
C ALA A 79 -6.75 -2.26 6.48
N VAL A 80 -7.39 -1.18 6.02
CA VAL A 80 -7.24 -0.69 4.63
C VAL A 80 -5.91 0.01 4.37
N LYS A 81 -5.18 0.40 5.42
CA LYS A 81 -3.83 0.97 5.32
C LYS A 81 -2.85 0.12 6.14
N PRO A 82 -1.62 -0.11 5.66
CA PRO A 82 -1.11 0.27 4.33
C PRO A 82 -1.82 -0.51 3.20
N MET A 83 -2.03 0.15 2.06
CA MET A 83 -2.93 -0.36 1.02
C MET A 83 -2.43 -1.64 0.33
N SER A 84 -1.11 -1.77 0.18
CA SER A 84 -0.48 -2.96 -0.38
C SER A 84 -0.85 -4.22 0.39
N HIS A 85 -0.79 -4.16 1.72
CA HIS A 85 -1.16 -5.27 2.61
C HIS A 85 -2.66 -5.59 2.53
N PHE A 86 -3.52 -4.56 2.46
CA PHE A 86 -4.96 -4.75 2.28
C PHE A 86 -5.28 -5.50 0.98
N VAL A 87 -4.72 -5.05 -0.14
CA VAL A 87 -4.97 -5.63 -1.48
C VAL A 87 -4.54 -7.09 -1.53
N GLU A 88 -3.38 -7.41 -0.96
CA GLU A 88 -2.86 -8.79 -0.89
C GLU A 88 -3.74 -9.70 -0.02
N ALA A 89 -4.06 -9.28 1.20
CA ALA A 89 -4.90 -10.06 2.11
C ALA A 89 -6.32 -10.27 1.55
N TRP A 90 -6.92 -9.24 0.95
CA TRP A 90 -8.24 -9.36 0.33
C TRP A 90 -8.27 -10.36 -0.83
N GLN A 91 -7.23 -10.38 -1.67
CA GLN A 91 -7.12 -11.35 -2.76
C GLN A 91 -7.11 -12.80 -2.25
N GLN A 92 -6.37 -13.06 -1.18
CA GLN A 92 -6.30 -14.38 -0.57
C GLN A 92 -7.66 -14.78 0.03
N ASP A 93 -8.30 -13.88 0.78
CA ASP A 93 -9.57 -14.17 1.45
C ASP A 93 -10.74 -14.32 0.46
N SER A 94 -10.83 -13.45 -0.55
CA SER A 94 -11.90 -13.50 -1.56
C SER A 94 -11.83 -14.76 -2.43
N GLY A 95 -10.63 -15.28 -2.70
CA GLY A 95 -10.44 -16.59 -3.32
C GLY A 95 -11.05 -17.72 -2.48
N ASN A 96 -10.74 -17.76 -1.17
CA ASN A 96 -11.29 -18.74 -0.24
C ASN A 96 -12.82 -18.65 -0.06
N LEU A 97 -13.37 -17.43 -0.08
CA LEU A 97 -14.82 -17.20 -0.08
C LEU A 97 -15.49 -17.78 -1.33
N SER A 98 -14.86 -17.63 -2.50
CA SER A 98 -15.38 -18.19 -3.75
C SER A 98 -15.37 -19.73 -3.76
N GLU A 99 -14.33 -20.37 -3.22
CA GLU A 99 -14.26 -21.84 -3.05
C GLU A 99 -15.25 -22.33 -1.97
N GLY A 100 -15.43 -21.57 -0.90
CA GLY A 100 -16.44 -21.82 0.13
C GLY A 100 -17.87 -21.75 -0.43
N LEU A 101 -18.15 -20.79 -1.30
CA LEU A 101 -19.43 -20.66 -2.00
C LEU A 101 -19.61 -21.75 -3.09
N GLN A 102 -18.54 -22.22 -3.72
CA GLN A 102 -18.60 -23.36 -4.66
C GLN A 102 -18.83 -24.69 -3.93
N SER A 103 -18.26 -24.87 -2.75
CA SER A 103 -18.50 -26.07 -1.90
C SER A 103 -19.87 -26.06 -1.21
N LEU A 104 -20.43 -24.87 -0.93
CA LEU A 104 -21.83 -24.65 -0.61
C LEU A 104 -22.66 -24.54 -1.91
N GLY A 105 -22.69 -25.61 -2.70
CA GLY A 105 -23.21 -25.65 -4.06
C GLY A 105 -24.41 -24.72 -4.34
N VAL A 106 -24.15 -23.62 -5.04
CA VAL A 106 -25.20 -22.88 -5.74
C VAL A 106 -25.54 -23.70 -6.99
N ALA A 107 -26.52 -24.60 -6.85
CA ALA A 107 -27.21 -25.16 -7.99
C ALA A 107 -27.93 -24.00 -8.71
N SER A 108 -27.27 -23.41 -9.69
CA SER A 108 -27.95 -22.53 -10.65
C SER A 108 -28.79 -23.45 -11.53
N ALA A 109 -30.09 -23.47 -11.25
CA ALA A 109 -31.08 -24.08 -12.13
C ALA A 109 -31.04 -23.33 -13.47
N VAL A 110 -30.74 -24.08 -14.53
CA VAL A 110 -31.13 -23.74 -15.91
C VAL A 110 -32.55 -24.24 -16.11
#